data_AF-E8MY13-F1
#
_entry.id   AF-E8MY13-F1
#
_cell.length_a   1.000
_cell.length_b   1.000
_cell.length_c   1.000
_cell.angle_alpha   90.00
_cell.angle_beta   90.00
_cell.angle_gamma   90.00
#
_symmetry.space_group_name_H-M   'P 1'
#
loop_
_entity.id
_entity.type
_entity.pdbx_description
1 polymer ?
#
loop_
_entity_poly.entity_id
_entity_poly.type
_entity_poly.pdbx_seq_one_letter_code
_entity_poly.pdbx_strand_id
1 'polypeptide(L)'
;MPSSFYSARVIFANGVAASGVQVRLFDRDAPDGEDDDLTITPGTSDAQGFFTVEYDPSRARDVHLVRRVEPRNPPWDWTPVEREILEPDPNDTFIPYLLFQYALQDQEVKAVADLKSLHHTYVLPEVAQKPFQPSTHGFRFVNSFPGFFLPFSIPFFPESQSNSVYGLCGGMSAAALDFFFFNLPVPPRTQVPPTGSPLHQYLYQRQLDSFGRFGEVIRRFIEWMGLPDEGEKGTLKRTLDEFEKIRARLNNFTPVPLGIQYVKWRDTHQVWQNHQVLALRYERPATGQIRLYIYDPNYPGRDDVFIEAHKVDAGQGKEGLRCFQRVGNERTIPLYGFFALKYQPLLPPASAISG
;
A
#
# COMPACT_ATOMS: atom_id res chain seq x y z
N MET A 1 -29.14 -26.90 0.74
CA MET A 1 -29.22 -25.47 0.36
C MET A 1 -27.96 -25.11 -0.40
N PRO A 2 -27.95 -24.16 -1.35
CA PRO A 2 -26.73 -23.85 -2.09
C PRO A 2 -25.73 -23.15 -1.17
N SER A 3 -24.49 -23.65 -1.13
CA SER A 3 -23.37 -22.96 -0.46
C SER A 3 -23.08 -21.62 -1.13
N SER A 4 -22.63 -20.66 -0.34
CA SER A 4 -22.24 -19.32 -0.78
C SER A 4 -20.72 -19.16 -0.72
N PHE A 5 -20.18 -18.26 -1.55
CA PHE A 5 -18.75 -17.97 -1.59
C PHE A 5 -18.50 -16.50 -1.24
N TYR A 6 -17.55 -16.27 -0.33
CA TYR A 6 -17.08 -14.94 0.01
C TYR A 6 -15.61 -14.79 -0.38
N SER A 7 -15.29 -13.81 -1.22
CA SER A 7 -13.92 -13.55 -1.68
C SER A 7 -13.46 -12.15 -1.33
N ALA A 8 -12.26 -12.05 -0.76
CA ALA A 8 -11.66 -10.81 -0.30
C ALA A 8 -10.14 -10.88 -0.30
N ARG A 9 -9.50 -9.81 0.18
CA ARG A 9 -8.04 -9.74 0.39
C ARG A 9 -7.73 -9.41 1.83
N VAL A 10 -6.62 -9.91 2.36
CA VAL A 10 -6.09 -9.58 3.69
C VAL A 10 -4.64 -9.10 3.58
N ILE A 11 -4.34 -8.01 4.27
CA ILE A 11 -3.01 -7.38 4.33
C ILE A 11 -2.63 -7.07 5.78
N PHE A 12 -1.34 -6.94 6.06
CA PHE A 12 -0.84 -6.40 7.32
C PHE A 12 -1.00 -4.88 7.39
N ALA A 13 -0.90 -4.29 8.58
CA ALA A 13 -1.07 -2.86 8.82
C ALA A 13 -0.14 -1.97 7.99
N ASN A 14 1.01 -2.50 7.57
CA ASN A 14 1.96 -1.80 6.71
C ASN A 14 1.72 -1.95 5.20
N GLY A 15 0.64 -2.64 4.81
CA GLY A 15 0.21 -2.78 3.41
C GLY A 15 0.67 -4.06 2.70
N VAL A 16 1.56 -4.84 3.32
CA VAL A 16 2.09 -6.09 2.74
C VAL A 16 0.99 -7.17 2.75
N ALA A 17 0.85 -7.89 1.65
CA ALA A 17 -0.03 -9.05 1.54
C ALA A 17 0.24 -10.08 2.65
N ALA A 18 -0.83 -10.46 3.37
CA ALA A 18 -0.78 -11.48 4.41
C ALA A 18 -1.10 -12.83 3.79
N SER A 19 -0.09 -13.68 3.63
CA SER A 19 -0.20 -15.01 3.02
C SER A 19 -0.35 -16.11 4.07
N GLY A 20 -1.08 -17.17 3.74
CA GLY A 20 -1.29 -18.31 4.64
C GLY A 20 -2.24 -18.00 5.80
N VAL A 21 -3.03 -16.93 5.72
CA VAL A 21 -4.04 -16.60 6.72
C VAL A 21 -5.24 -17.51 6.49
N GLN A 22 -5.56 -18.34 7.48
CA GLN A 22 -6.78 -19.13 7.48
C GLN A 22 -7.96 -18.24 7.84
N VAL A 23 -9.07 -18.36 7.09
CA VAL A 23 -10.25 -17.51 7.26
C VAL A 23 -11.49 -18.39 7.41
N ARG A 24 -12.26 -18.10 8.45
CA ARG A 24 -13.58 -18.69 8.74
C ARG A 24 -14.62 -17.60 8.85
N LEU A 25 -15.88 -17.93 8.59
CA LEU A 25 -17.01 -17.01 8.66
C LEU A 25 -17.97 -17.49 9.76
N PHE A 26 -18.29 -16.59 10.68
CA PHE A 26 -19.15 -16.82 11.83
C PHE A 26 -20.32 -15.85 11.81
N ASP A 27 -21.39 -16.18 12.53
CA ASP A 27 -22.42 -15.24 12.97
C ASP A 27 -22.24 -14.91 14.46
N ARG A 28 -22.61 -13.70 14.88
CA ARG A 28 -22.56 -13.36 16.31
C ARG A 28 -23.91 -13.59 16.95
N ASP A 29 -23.92 -14.37 18.01
CA ASP A 29 -25.13 -14.63 18.78
C ASP A 29 -25.26 -13.66 19.95
N ALA A 30 -26.38 -13.77 20.67
CA ALA A 30 -26.57 -13.04 21.91
C ALA A 30 -25.40 -13.31 22.89
N PRO A 31 -25.07 -12.39 23.83
CA PRO A 31 -23.86 -12.47 24.66
C PRO A 31 -23.63 -13.76 25.47
N ASP A 32 -24.65 -14.61 25.60
CA ASP A 32 -24.63 -15.88 26.32
C ASP A 32 -24.66 -17.12 25.39
N GLY A 33 -24.70 -16.92 24.06
CA GLY A 33 -24.65 -17.96 23.02
C GLY A 33 -23.23 -18.21 22.47
N GLU A 34 -23.01 -19.38 21.85
CA GLU A 34 -21.76 -19.68 21.12
C GLU A 34 -21.93 -19.31 19.65
N ASP A 35 -21.16 -18.32 19.18
CA ASP A 35 -21.15 -17.87 17.77
C ASP A 35 -21.21 -19.03 16.74
N ASP A 36 -22.23 -18.99 15.88
CA ASP A 36 -22.45 -19.98 14.82
C ASP A 36 -21.33 -20.01 13.75
N ASP A 37 -20.70 -21.17 13.56
CA ASP A 37 -19.72 -21.36 12.48
C ASP A 37 -20.39 -21.68 11.13
N LEU A 38 -20.50 -20.65 10.31
CA LEU A 38 -21.12 -20.72 8.99
C LEU A 38 -20.22 -21.42 7.96
N THR A 39 -18.95 -21.68 8.29
CA THR A 39 -17.94 -22.18 7.35
C THR A 39 -18.20 -23.62 6.92
N ILE A 40 -18.33 -23.85 5.60
CA ILE A 40 -18.25 -25.19 5.01
C ILE A 40 -16.79 -25.55 4.74
N THR A 41 -16.11 -24.70 3.96
CA THR A 41 -14.70 -24.87 3.61
C THR A 41 -13.94 -23.60 3.99
N PRO A 42 -12.97 -23.69 4.93
CA PRO A 42 -12.17 -22.53 5.32
C PRO A 42 -11.36 -21.98 4.14
N GLY A 43 -11.24 -20.66 4.08
CA GLY A 43 -10.34 -20.00 3.14
C GLY A 43 -8.90 -20.03 3.65
N THR A 44 -7.94 -19.98 2.73
CA THR A 44 -6.53 -19.68 3.05
C THR A 44 -6.04 -18.63 2.08
N SER A 45 -5.44 -17.55 2.58
CA SER A 45 -4.95 -16.49 1.71
C SER A 45 -3.72 -16.91 0.91
N ASP A 46 -3.71 -16.59 -0.38
CA ASP A 46 -2.59 -16.84 -1.29
C ASP A 46 -1.39 -15.91 -1.01
N ALA A 47 -0.35 -15.99 -1.85
CA ALA A 47 0.84 -15.13 -1.71
C ALA A 47 0.50 -13.62 -1.78
N GLN A 48 -0.54 -13.24 -2.51
CA GLN A 48 -0.98 -11.87 -2.74
C GLN A 48 -2.03 -11.41 -1.71
N GLY A 49 -2.41 -12.31 -0.80
CA GLY A 49 -3.36 -12.08 0.30
C GLY A 49 -4.82 -12.33 -0.08
N PHE A 50 -5.12 -12.85 -1.27
CA PHE A 50 -6.50 -13.15 -1.68
C PHE A 50 -6.97 -14.48 -1.11
N PHE A 51 -8.21 -14.54 -0.65
CA PHE A 51 -8.83 -15.76 -0.13
C PHE A 51 -10.28 -15.87 -0.59
N THR A 52 -10.79 -17.10 -0.59
CA THR A 52 -12.21 -17.41 -0.78
C THR A 52 -12.65 -18.39 0.31
N VAL A 53 -13.76 -18.09 0.99
CA VAL A 53 -14.40 -18.96 2.00
C VAL A 53 -15.70 -19.49 1.40
N GLU A 54 -15.99 -20.77 1.58
CA GLU A 54 -17.30 -21.36 1.31
C GLU A 54 -18.09 -21.45 2.62
N TYR A 55 -19.32 -20.96 2.63
CA TYR A 55 -20.15 -20.88 3.83
C TYR A 55 -21.63 -21.17 3.56
N ASP A 56 -22.37 -21.57 4.59
CA ASP A 56 -23.81 -21.78 4.57
C ASP A 56 -24.50 -20.76 5.49
N PRO A 57 -25.15 -19.73 4.93
CA PRO A 57 -25.87 -18.73 5.73
C PRO A 57 -27.03 -19.33 6.52
N SER A 58 -27.53 -20.53 6.16
CA SER A 58 -28.63 -21.17 6.90
C SER A 58 -28.22 -21.75 8.24
N ARG A 59 -26.91 -21.79 8.54
CA ARG A 59 -26.38 -22.20 9.84
C ARG A 59 -26.55 -21.14 10.92
N ALA A 60 -26.68 -19.87 10.54
CA ALA A 60 -26.93 -18.73 11.43
C ALA A 60 -28.42 -18.64 11.82
N ARG A 61 -29.05 -19.75 12.15
CA ARG A 61 -30.48 -19.76 12.43
C ARG A 61 -30.69 -20.49 13.73
N ASP A 62 -30.75 -19.69 14.79
CA ASP A 62 -31.15 -20.20 16.09
C ASP A 62 -32.63 -20.59 16.07
N VAL A 63 -32.90 -21.78 16.60
CA VAL A 63 -34.25 -22.29 16.79
C VAL A 63 -34.52 -22.51 18.27
N HIS A 64 -35.61 -21.92 18.76
CA HIS A 64 -36.08 -22.16 20.12
C HIS A 64 -37.27 -23.11 20.14
N LEU A 65 -37.32 -23.92 21.18
CA LEU A 65 -38.42 -24.83 21.44
C LEU A 65 -39.60 -24.03 22.04
N VAL A 66 -40.65 -23.82 21.27
CA VAL A 66 -41.87 -23.13 21.72
C VAL A 66 -42.97 -24.16 21.94
N ARG A 67 -43.60 -24.10 23.12
CA ARG A 67 -44.81 -24.88 23.39
C ARG A 67 -46.03 -24.13 22.87
N ARG A 68 -46.71 -24.71 21.88
CA ARG A 68 -47.98 -24.20 21.37
C ARG A 68 -49.11 -25.16 21.63
N VAL A 69 -50.27 -24.60 21.91
CA VAL A 69 -51.53 -25.36 22.00
C VAL A 69 -52.18 -25.29 20.62
N GLU A 70 -52.20 -26.41 19.93
CA GLU A 70 -52.76 -26.53 18.58
C GLU A 70 -53.85 -27.61 18.51
N PRO A 71 -54.79 -27.51 17.55
CA PRO A 71 -55.77 -28.57 17.33
C PRO A 71 -55.07 -29.87 16.91
N ARG A 72 -55.50 -31.00 17.47
CA ARG A 72 -54.87 -32.30 17.24
C ARG A 72 -54.81 -32.70 15.75
N ASN A 73 -55.89 -32.51 14.99
CA ASN A 73 -55.94 -32.86 13.56
C ASN A 73 -57.08 -32.14 12.80
N PRO A 74 -56.95 -30.84 12.50
CA PRO A 74 -57.98 -30.09 11.78
C PRO A 74 -58.08 -30.54 10.30
N PRO A 75 -59.28 -30.54 9.69
CA PRO A 75 -60.54 -30.02 10.23
C PRO A 75 -61.36 -31.04 11.04
N TRP A 76 -60.84 -32.24 11.30
CA TRP A 76 -61.61 -33.37 11.84
C TRP A 76 -61.55 -33.50 13.37
N ASP A 77 -60.47 -33.05 13.99
CA ASP A 77 -60.25 -33.09 15.44
C ASP A 77 -59.67 -31.77 15.95
N TRP A 78 -60.49 -31.04 16.69
CA TRP A 78 -60.15 -29.72 17.23
C TRP A 78 -59.68 -29.76 18.69
N THR A 79 -59.44 -30.95 19.25
CA THR A 79 -58.99 -31.10 20.63
C THR A 79 -57.63 -30.39 20.82
N PRO A 80 -57.50 -29.43 21.75
CA PRO A 80 -56.23 -28.76 22.00
C PRO A 80 -55.20 -29.75 22.52
N VAL A 81 -54.04 -29.81 21.86
CA VAL A 81 -52.87 -30.56 22.35
C VAL A 81 -51.66 -29.63 22.40
N GLU A 82 -50.87 -29.77 23.45
CA GLU A 82 -49.60 -29.08 23.56
C GLU A 82 -48.57 -29.78 22.66
N ARG A 83 -47.88 -29.00 21.84
CA ARG A 83 -46.80 -29.47 20.97
C ARG A 83 -45.58 -28.59 21.19
N GLU A 84 -44.42 -29.23 21.21
CA GLU A 84 -43.14 -28.55 21.13
C GLU A 84 -42.80 -28.37 19.66
N ILE A 85 -42.66 -27.10 19.25
CA ILE A 85 -42.36 -26.70 17.87
C ILE A 85 -41.04 -25.93 17.90
N LEU A 86 -40.15 -26.24 16.96
CA LEU A 86 -38.95 -25.43 16.73
C LEU A 86 -39.35 -24.19 15.94
N GLU A 87 -39.17 -23.02 16.54
CA GLU A 87 -39.42 -21.73 15.89
C GLU A 87 -38.10 -20.95 15.77
N PRO A 88 -37.88 -20.24 14.65
CA PRO A 88 -36.77 -19.31 14.55
C PRO A 88 -36.81 -18.30 15.69
N ASP A 89 -35.68 -18.03 16.35
CA ASP A 89 -35.61 -16.97 17.34
C ASP A 89 -35.90 -15.61 16.67
N PRO A 90 -36.98 -14.90 17.04
CA PRO A 90 -37.24 -13.59 16.47
C PRO A 90 -36.21 -12.52 16.86
N ASN A 91 -35.35 -12.79 17.85
CA ASN A 91 -34.27 -11.89 18.27
C ASN A 91 -32.91 -12.24 17.65
N ASP A 92 -32.80 -13.38 16.96
CA ASP A 92 -31.59 -13.77 16.24
C ASP A 92 -31.36 -12.79 15.08
N THR A 93 -30.25 -12.07 15.17
CA THR A 93 -29.87 -11.03 14.23
C THR A 93 -28.63 -11.48 13.50
N PHE A 94 -28.75 -11.67 12.19
CA PHE A 94 -27.62 -12.03 11.33
C PHE A 94 -26.54 -10.94 11.33
N ILE A 95 -25.47 -11.16 12.09
CA ILE A 95 -24.31 -10.27 12.28
C ILE A 95 -23.03 -11.02 11.91
N PRO A 96 -22.77 -11.24 10.61
CA PRO A 96 -21.66 -12.07 10.18
C PRO A 96 -20.32 -11.37 10.35
N TYR A 97 -19.30 -12.14 10.73
CA TYR A 97 -17.92 -11.68 10.82
C TYR A 97 -16.93 -12.75 10.36
N LEU A 98 -15.71 -12.31 10.07
CA LEU A 98 -14.61 -13.18 9.69
C LEU A 98 -13.66 -13.36 10.87
N LEU A 99 -13.24 -14.60 11.10
CA LEU A 99 -12.13 -14.96 11.97
C LEU A 99 -10.90 -15.23 11.10
N PHE A 100 -9.82 -14.48 11.34
CA PHE A 100 -8.51 -14.65 10.73
C PHE A 100 -7.59 -15.37 11.72
N GLN A 101 -6.94 -16.44 11.27
CA GLN A 101 -5.96 -17.23 12.02
C GLN A 101 -4.66 -17.29 11.23
N TYR A 102 -3.54 -16.91 11.84
CA TYR A 102 -2.24 -16.87 11.17
C TYR A 102 -1.09 -16.93 12.18
N ALA A 103 0.10 -17.27 11.70
CA ALA A 103 1.31 -17.31 12.52
C ALA A 103 2.10 -16.01 12.40
N LEU A 104 2.53 -15.46 13.54
CA LEU A 104 3.47 -14.36 13.63
C LEU A 104 4.57 -14.74 14.63
N GLN A 105 5.84 -14.78 14.19
CA GLN A 105 6.98 -15.15 15.05
C GLN A 105 6.74 -16.45 15.84
N ASP A 106 6.25 -17.49 15.16
CA ASP A 106 5.91 -18.81 15.72
C ASP A 106 4.78 -18.82 16.76
N GLN A 107 4.03 -17.73 16.90
CA GLN A 107 2.81 -17.65 17.71
C GLN A 107 1.57 -17.60 16.82
N GLU A 108 0.54 -18.38 17.17
CA GLU A 108 -0.77 -18.28 16.54
C GLU A 108 -1.48 -17.02 17.02
N VAL A 109 -1.93 -16.19 16.08
CA VAL A 109 -2.66 -14.96 16.33
C VAL A 109 -4.04 -15.08 15.70
N LYS A 110 -5.05 -14.54 16.40
CA LYS A 110 -6.43 -14.46 15.96
C LYS A 110 -6.86 -13.00 15.84
N ALA A 111 -7.52 -12.67 14.75
CA ALA A 111 -8.14 -11.36 14.55
C ALA A 111 -9.56 -11.54 14.01
N VAL A 112 -10.45 -10.61 14.31
CA VAL A 112 -11.83 -10.63 13.82
C VAL A 112 -12.18 -9.33 13.13
N ALA A 113 -13.04 -9.39 12.12
CA ALA A 113 -13.61 -8.20 11.48
C ALA A 113 -15.03 -8.48 10.97
N ASP A 114 -15.92 -7.50 11.07
CA ASP A 114 -17.26 -7.61 10.50
C ASP A 114 -17.19 -7.90 9.00
N LEU A 115 -18.12 -8.72 8.51
CA LEU A 115 -18.21 -8.99 7.08
C LEU A 115 -18.55 -7.70 6.31
N LYS A 116 -17.68 -7.34 5.37
CA LYS A 116 -17.86 -6.21 4.44
C LYS A 116 -18.24 -6.70 3.05
N SER A 117 -18.44 -5.76 2.13
CA SER A 117 -18.72 -6.06 0.71
C SER A 117 -17.69 -7.01 0.09
N LEU A 118 -18.08 -7.71 -0.97
CA LEU A 118 -17.16 -8.53 -1.75
C LEU A 118 -15.94 -7.73 -2.22
N HIS A 119 -14.80 -8.41 -2.37
CA HIS A 119 -13.51 -7.84 -2.77
C HIS A 119 -12.95 -6.76 -1.83
N HIS A 120 -13.48 -6.67 -0.61
CA HIS A 120 -12.92 -5.81 0.42
C HIS A 120 -11.49 -6.24 0.78
N THR A 121 -10.66 -5.26 1.16
CA THR A 121 -9.31 -5.53 1.69
C THR A 121 -9.33 -5.33 3.20
N TYR A 122 -9.25 -6.42 3.94
CA TYR A 122 -9.12 -6.44 5.39
C TYR A 122 -7.69 -6.15 5.81
N VAL A 123 -7.52 -5.42 6.91
CA VAL A 123 -6.21 -5.03 7.44
C VAL A 123 -6.03 -5.67 8.81
N LEU A 124 -5.05 -6.54 8.95
CA LEU A 124 -4.61 -7.08 10.23
C LEU A 124 -3.84 -5.98 11.00
N PRO A 125 -4.01 -5.87 12.34
CA PRO A 125 -3.38 -4.81 13.12
C PRO A 125 -1.84 -4.92 13.19
N GLU A 126 -1.28 -6.09 12.92
CA GLU A 126 0.13 -6.41 13.01
C GLU A 126 0.90 -5.86 11.80
N VAL A 127 2.17 -5.58 12.04
CA VAL A 127 3.10 -5.10 11.01
C VAL A 127 4.00 -6.25 10.57
N ALA A 128 4.00 -6.56 9.26
CA ALA A 128 4.94 -7.51 8.70
C ALA A 128 6.37 -6.97 8.76
N GLN A 129 7.29 -7.70 9.38
CA GLN A 129 8.72 -7.37 9.40
C GLN A 129 9.41 -7.74 8.08
N LYS A 130 8.93 -7.16 6.98
CA LYS A 130 9.47 -7.37 5.64
C LYS A 130 10.04 -6.03 5.16
N PRO A 131 11.36 -5.79 5.24
CA PRO A 131 11.95 -4.58 4.72
C PRO A 131 12.08 -4.66 3.19
N PHE A 132 11.76 -3.56 2.49
CA PHE A 132 12.06 -3.43 1.07
C PHE A 132 13.59 -3.30 0.87
N GLN A 133 14.13 -4.12 -0.02
CA GLN A 133 15.55 -4.12 -0.41
C GLN A 133 15.69 -3.81 -1.91
N PRO A 134 16.35 -2.69 -2.30
CA PRO A 134 16.58 -2.33 -3.71
C PRO A 134 17.16 -3.45 -4.59
N SER A 135 18.14 -4.21 -4.09
CA SER A 135 18.78 -5.32 -4.81
C SER A 135 17.84 -6.48 -5.16
N THR A 136 16.79 -6.67 -4.37
CA THR A 136 15.84 -7.78 -4.52
C THR A 136 14.51 -7.32 -5.14
N HIS A 137 14.00 -6.17 -4.70
CA HIS A 137 12.65 -5.69 -4.98
C HIS A 137 12.62 -4.48 -5.93
N GLY A 138 13.78 -3.92 -6.27
CA GLY A 138 13.91 -2.86 -7.27
C GLY A 138 14.09 -3.42 -8.67
N PHE A 139 13.68 -2.66 -9.69
CA PHE A 139 13.99 -3.02 -11.08
C PHE A 139 15.50 -3.01 -11.33
N ARG A 140 15.96 -3.91 -12.21
CA ARG A 140 17.40 -4.12 -12.47
C ARG A 140 17.92 -3.34 -13.68
N PHE A 141 17.12 -2.42 -14.21
CA PHE A 141 17.49 -1.53 -15.31
C PHE A 141 17.47 -0.08 -14.83
N VAL A 142 18.34 0.73 -15.42
CA VAL A 142 18.39 2.16 -15.14
C VAL A 142 17.17 2.86 -15.72
N ASN A 143 16.66 3.84 -15.00
CA ASN A 143 15.58 4.74 -15.42
C ASN A 143 16.01 5.66 -16.59
N SER A 144 16.10 5.09 -17.79
CA SER A 144 16.53 5.78 -19.01
C SER A 144 15.88 5.11 -20.22
N PHE A 145 14.72 5.63 -20.62
CA PHE A 145 13.90 5.07 -21.69
C PHE A 145 14.12 5.83 -23.00
N PRO A 146 14.24 5.13 -24.15
CA PRO A 146 14.40 5.79 -25.43
C PRO A 146 13.09 6.45 -25.90
N GLY A 147 13.22 7.58 -26.60
CA GLY A 147 12.12 8.34 -27.19
C GLY A 147 11.74 9.58 -26.37
N PHE A 148 10.50 10.01 -26.54
CA PHE A 148 9.94 11.19 -25.87
C PHE A 148 8.86 10.76 -24.88
N PHE A 149 8.85 11.38 -23.70
CA PHE A 149 7.90 11.03 -22.64
C PHE A 149 6.45 11.26 -23.04
N LEU A 150 6.16 12.34 -23.78
CA LEU A 150 4.82 12.71 -24.21
C LEU A 150 4.77 12.89 -25.73
N PRO A 151 3.87 12.21 -26.46
CA PRO A 151 3.65 12.46 -27.89
C PRO A 151 2.71 13.65 -28.16
N PHE A 152 2.28 14.39 -27.12
CA PHE A 152 1.41 15.56 -27.23
C PHE A 152 1.80 16.65 -26.23
N SER A 153 1.60 17.91 -26.61
CA SER A 153 1.92 19.09 -25.80
C SER A 153 0.90 19.23 -24.65
N ILE A 154 1.37 19.45 -23.42
CA ILE A 154 0.51 19.80 -22.28
C ILE A 154 0.56 21.33 -22.11
N PRO A 155 -0.58 22.04 -21.98
CA PRO A 155 -0.58 23.48 -21.71
C PRO A 155 0.27 23.79 -20.46
N PHE A 156 1.13 24.81 -20.53
CA PHE A 156 2.14 25.19 -19.52
C PHE A 156 3.39 24.30 -19.44
N PHE A 157 3.54 23.30 -20.30
CA PHE A 157 4.75 22.49 -20.41
C PHE A 157 5.48 22.87 -21.70
N PRO A 158 6.52 23.72 -21.66
CA PRO A 158 7.34 23.95 -22.83
C PRO A 158 7.97 22.62 -23.23
N GLU A 159 7.64 22.18 -24.45
CA GLU A 159 8.20 20.99 -25.08
C GLU A 159 9.72 21.06 -25.06
N SER A 160 10.36 20.11 -24.37
CA SER A 160 11.73 19.75 -24.71
C SER A 160 11.68 18.53 -25.62
N GLN A 161 11.30 18.75 -26.89
CA GLN A 161 11.51 17.77 -27.96
C GLN A 161 13.01 17.49 -28.24
N SER A 162 13.92 17.93 -27.38
CA SER A 162 15.38 17.86 -27.60
C SER A 162 16.05 16.61 -27.04
N ASN A 163 15.41 15.87 -26.13
CA ASN A 163 16.01 14.67 -25.54
C ASN A 163 15.32 13.41 -26.05
N SER A 164 16.10 12.56 -26.73
CA SER A 164 15.69 11.23 -27.17
C SER A 164 15.64 10.19 -26.04
N VAL A 165 15.69 10.65 -24.77
CA VAL A 165 15.66 9.84 -23.56
C VAL A 165 14.79 10.52 -22.51
N TYR A 166 13.95 9.74 -21.82
CA TYR A 166 13.15 10.19 -20.69
C TYR A 166 13.19 9.22 -19.51
N GLY A 167 12.76 9.70 -18.34
CA GLY A 167 12.65 8.92 -17.11
C GLY A 167 11.20 8.64 -16.71
N LEU A 168 10.98 7.47 -16.13
CA LEU A 168 9.76 7.01 -15.46
C LEU A 168 10.02 6.78 -13.96
N CYS A 169 10.77 7.66 -13.29
CA CYS A 169 11.22 7.44 -11.91
C CYS A 169 10.07 7.24 -10.91
N GLY A 170 8.99 7.99 -11.08
CA GLY A 170 7.77 7.84 -10.30
C GLY A 170 7.06 6.53 -10.58
N GLY A 171 6.96 6.17 -11.85
CA GLY A 171 6.37 4.91 -12.29
C GLY A 171 7.14 3.70 -11.81
N MET A 172 8.47 3.72 -11.92
CA MET A 172 9.35 2.66 -11.43
C MET A 172 9.34 2.54 -9.91
N SER A 173 9.27 3.66 -9.18
CA SER A 173 9.16 3.66 -7.72
C SER A 173 7.81 3.10 -7.26
N ALA A 174 6.71 3.58 -7.84
CA ALA A 174 5.37 3.09 -7.52
C ALA A 174 5.20 1.61 -7.89
N ALA A 175 5.61 1.22 -9.10
CA ALA A 175 5.51 -0.17 -9.54
C ALA A 175 6.37 -1.11 -8.68
N ALA A 176 7.62 -0.76 -8.37
CA ALA A 176 8.45 -1.59 -7.48
C ALA A 176 7.77 -1.81 -6.11
N LEU A 177 7.09 -0.77 -5.60
CA LEU A 177 6.31 -0.87 -4.37
C LEU A 177 5.04 -1.70 -4.52
N ASP A 178 4.40 -1.69 -5.69
CA ASP A 178 3.27 -2.56 -6.03
C ASP A 178 3.72 -4.03 -5.99
N PHE A 179 4.77 -4.40 -6.74
CA PHE A 179 5.33 -5.75 -6.72
C PHE A 179 5.66 -6.20 -5.29
N PHE A 180 6.28 -5.33 -4.50
CA PHE A 180 6.60 -5.61 -3.10
C PHE A 180 5.36 -5.88 -2.23
N PHE A 181 4.34 -5.02 -2.27
CA PHE A 181 3.13 -5.18 -1.45
C PHE A 181 2.26 -6.36 -1.85
N PHE A 182 2.33 -6.79 -3.11
CA PHE A 182 1.64 -7.99 -3.58
C PHE A 182 2.50 -9.26 -3.49
N ASN A 183 3.68 -9.22 -2.85
CA ASN A 183 4.62 -10.35 -2.75
C ASN A 183 4.99 -10.96 -4.11
N LEU A 184 5.04 -10.14 -5.16
CA LEU A 184 5.42 -10.54 -6.51
C LEU A 184 6.90 -10.22 -6.76
N PRO A 185 7.64 -11.10 -7.44
CA PRO A 185 8.98 -10.77 -7.91
C PRO A 185 8.89 -9.72 -9.01
N VAL A 186 9.80 -8.74 -8.99
CA VAL A 186 10.00 -7.88 -10.16
C VAL A 186 10.53 -8.70 -11.34
N PRO A 187 10.17 -8.36 -12.60
CA PRO A 187 10.72 -9.01 -13.77
C PRO A 187 12.25 -9.04 -13.74
N PRO A 188 12.91 -10.18 -14.04
CA PRO A 188 14.36 -10.35 -13.85
C PRO A 188 15.22 -9.55 -14.85
N ARG A 189 14.58 -8.71 -15.66
CA ARG A 189 15.10 -7.99 -16.80
C ARG A 189 16.09 -6.89 -16.38
N THR A 190 17.21 -6.78 -17.10
CA THR A 190 18.28 -5.80 -16.85
C THR A 190 18.34 -4.65 -17.85
N GLN A 191 17.53 -4.71 -18.91
CA GLN A 191 17.34 -3.62 -19.87
C GLN A 191 15.94 -3.02 -19.71
N VAL A 192 15.77 -1.75 -20.05
CA VAL A 192 14.44 -1.12 -20.03
C VAL A 192 13.46 -1.90 -20.93
N PRO A 193 12.18 -2.04 -20.55
CA PRO A 193 11.16 -2.66 -21.39
C PRO A 193 10.99 -1.93 -22.73
N PRO A 194 10.75 -2.62 -23.86
CA PRO A 194 10.55 -1.96 -25.14
C PRO A 194 9.30 -1.09 -25.06
N THR A 195 9.34 0.07 -25.71
CA THR A 195 8.20 0.99 -25.77
C THR A 195 6.95 0.25 -26.25
N GLY A 196 5.85 0.41 -25.52
CA GLY A 196 4.57 -0.23 -25.82
C GLY A 196 4.44 -1.68 -25.33
N SER A 197 5.47 -2.30 -24.76
CA SER A 197 5.33 -3.60 -24.09
C SER A 197 4.46 -3.49 -22.82
N PRO A 198 3.88 -4.59 -22.32
CA PRO A 198 3.03 -4.55 -21.12
C PRO A 198 3.70 -3.93 -19.89
N LEU A 199 4.97 -4.28 -19.62
CA LEU A 199 5.72 -3.68 -18.51
C LEU A 199 5.97 -2.20 -18.74
N HIS A 200 6.33 -1.78 -19.95
CA HIS A 200 6.50 -0.36 -20.28
C HIS A 200 5.21 0.44 -20.06
N GLN A 201 4.08 -0.06 -20.56
CA GLN A 201 2.77 0.57 -20.39
C GLN A 201 2.38 0.66 -18.90
N TYR A 202 2.65 -0.38 -18.12
CA TYR A 202 2.39 -0.38 -16.68
C TYR A 202 3.24 0.67 -15.96
N LEU A 203 4.56 0.72 -16.21
CA LEU A 203 5.44 1.75 -15.64
C LEU A 203 5.00 3.16 -16.04
N TYR A 204 4.59 3.35 -17.29
CA TYR A 204 4.08 4.63 -17.78
C TYR A 204 2.78 5.04 -17.08
N GLN A 205 1.82 4.11 -16.91
CA GLN A 205 0.60 4.38 -16.16
C GLN A 205 0.91 4.77 -14.71
N ARG A 206 1.80 4.01 -14.04
CA ARG A 206 2.21 4.32 -12.66
C ARG A 206 2.96 5.66 -12.57
N GLN A 207 3.66 6.08 -13.62
CA GLN A 207 4.26 7.41 -13.70
C GLN A 207 3.19 8.50 -13.70
N LEU A 208 2.12 8.33 -14.49
CA LEU A 208 0.99 9.27 -14.48
C LEU A 208 0.30 9.30 -13.11
N ASP A 209 0.06 8.14 -12.51
CA ASP A 209 -0.54 8.02 -11.17
C ASP A 209 0.31 8.75 -10.10
N SER A 210 1.63 8.68 -10.21
CA SER A 210 2.58 9.33 -9.30
C SER A 210 2.54 10.86 -9.35
N PHE A 211 1.97 11.45 -10.41
CA PHE A 211 1.72 12.90 -10.46
C PHE A 211 0.50 13.32 -9.64
N GLY A 212 -0.30 12.34 -9.20
CA GLY A 212 -1.52 12.52 -8.43
C GLY A 212 -2.63 13.18 -9.23
N ARG A 213 -3.79 13.37 -8.59
CA ARG A 213 -4.98 13.89 -9.27
C ARG A 213 -4.72 15.32 -9.75
N PHE A 214 -4.96 15.57 -11.05
CA PHE A 214 -4.75 16.88 -11.69
C PHE A 214 -3.31 17.43 -11.52
N GLY A 215 -2.29 16.56 -11.44
CA GLY A 215 -0.89 16.98 -11.37
C GLY A 215 -0.48 17.63 -10.05
N GLU A 216 -1.15 17.28 -8.94
CA GLU A 216 -0.86 17.85 -7.60
C GLU A 216 0.62 17.79 -7.22
N VAL A 217 1.34 16.72 -7.61
CA VAL A 217 2.76 16.55 -7.30
C VAL A 217 3.63 17.49 -8.13
N ILE A 218 3.30 17.70 -9.40
CA ILE A 218 3.99 18.66 -10.27
C ILE A 218 3.84 20.07 -9.70
N ARG A 219 2.62 20.44 -9.29
CA ARG A 219 2.35 21.72 -8.61
C ARG A 219 3.17 21.86 -7.33
N ARG A 220 3.33 20.78 -6.56
CA ARG A 220 4.12 20.79 -5.33
C ARG A 220 5.60 21.00 -5.61
N PHE A 221 6.18 20.40 -6.65
CA PHE A 221 7.54 20.71 -7.08
C PHE A 221 7.69 22.19 -7.52
N ILE A 222 6.76 22.69 -8.34
CA ILE A 222 6.72 24.10 -8.78
C ILE A 222 6.72 25.05 -7.56
N GLU A 223 5.91 24.75 -6.55
CA GLU A 223 5.87 25.52 -5.30
C GLU A 223 7.21 25.46 -4.57
N TRP A 224 7.77 24.26 -4.34
CA TRP A 224 9.02 24.06 -3.60
C TRP A 224 10.25 24.69 -4.27
N MET A 225 10.27 24.73 -5.61
CA MET A 225 11.30 25.41 -6.40
C MET A 225 11.34 26.92 -6.15
N GLY A 226 10.21 27.53 -5.78
CA GLY A 226 10.10 28.97 -5.50
C GLY A 226 10.22 29.35 -4.03
N LEU A 227 10.22 28.38 -3.13
CA LEU A 227 10.37 28.66 -1.70
C LEU A 227 11.81 29.11 -1.38
N PRO A 228 12.00 30.01 -0.40
CA PRO A 228 13.31 30.27 0.16
C PRO A 228 13.86 29.01 0.84
N ASP A 229 15.16 29.02 1.15
CA ASP A 229 15.79 27.89 1.83
C ASP A 229 15.49 27.96 3.35
N GLU A 230 15.55 29.17 3.91
CA GLU A 230 15.35 29.49 5.34
C GLU A 230 13.96 30.09 5.66
N GLY A 231 13.67 30.22 6.95
CA GLY A 231 12.45 30.77 7.54
C GLY A 231 11.34 29.74 7.74
N GLU A 232 10.24 30.19 8.35
CA GLU A 232 9.09 29.32 8.69
C GLU A 232 8.53 28.54 7.48
N LYS A 233 8.58 29.15 6.29
CA LYS A 233 8.10 28.54 5.04
C LYS A 233 9.22 27.98 4.17
N GLY A 234 10.48 28.03 4.61
CA GLY A 234 11.65 27.62 3.85
C GLY A 234 11.77 26.11 3.67
N THR A 235 12.51 25.67 2.66
CA THR A 235 12.64 24.24 2.36
C THR A 235 13.41 23.46 3.43
N LEU A 236 14.34 24.08 4.16
CA LEU A 236 15.08 23.41 5.25
C LEU A 236 14.12 22.94 6.35
N LYS A 237 13.27 23.84 6.87
CA LYS A 237 12.26 23.51 7.89
C LYS A 237 11.22 22.54 7.36
N ARG A 238 10.69 22.77 6.16
CA ARG A 238 9.68 21.87 5.56
C ARG A 238 10.21 20.45 5.37
N THR A 239 11.49 20.30 5.03
CA THR A 239 12.13 18.98 4.90
C THR A 239 12.21 18.28 6.24
N LEU A 240 12.51 19.00 7.33
CA LEU A 240 12.44 18.45 8.69
C LEU A 240 11.01 17.99 9.02
N ASP A 241 10.01 18.84 8.79
CA ASP A 241 8.60 18.53 9.07
C ASP A 241 8.11 17.30 8.27
N GLU A 242 8.54 17.16 7.01
CA GLU A 242 8.24 15.99 6.18
C GLU A 242 8.97 14.74 6.69
N PHE A 243 10.24 14.85 7.08
CA PHE A 243 10.99 13.72 7.64
C PHE A 243 10.32 13.16 8.90
N GLU A 244 9.80 14.02 9.79
CA GLU A 244 9.12 13.61 11.01
C GLU A 244 7.84 12.80 10.74
N LYS A 245 7.15 13.06 9.62
CA LYS A 245 6.01 12.26 9.15
C LYS A 245 6.49 10.96 8.50
N ILE A 246 7.54 11.03 7.69
CA ILE A 246 8.11 9.88 6.97
C ILE A 246 8.63 8.84 7.96
N ARG A 247 9.40 9.25 8.98
CA ARG A 247 10.00 8.32 9.95
C ARG A 247 8.96 7.47 10.69
N ALA A 248 7.77 8.00 10.96
CA ALA A 248 6.70 7.25 11.62
C ALA A 248 6.23 6.07 10.74
N ARG A 249 6.14 6.26 9.42
CA ARG A 249 5.82 5.19 8.47
C ARG A 249 6.98 4.19 8.33
N LEU A 250 8.22 4.68 8.31
CA LEU A 250 9.41 3.83 8.21
C LEU A 250 9.61 2.94 9.44
N ASN A 251 9.23 3.42 10.64
CA ASN A 251 9.25 2.62 11.86
C ASN A 251 8.31 1.39 11.77
N ASN A 252 7.28 1.43 10.91
CA ASN A 252 6.36 0.32 10.64
C ASN A 252 6.75 -0.45 9.36
N PHE A 253 7.98 -0.34 8.89
CA PHE A 253 8.46 -0.98 7.65
C PHE A 253 7.62 -0.63 6.41
N THR A 254 6.98 0.55 6.38
CA THR A 254 6.21 1.00 5.21
C THR A 254 7.08 1.91 4.35
N PRO A 255 7.52 1.48 3.15
CA PRO A 255 8.24 2.37 2.23
C PRO A 255 7.38 3.58 1.83
N VAL A 256 8.03 4.71 1.59
CA VAL A 256 7.36 5.98 1.31
C VAL A 256 7.87 6.55 0.00
N PRO A 257 7.04 6.67 -1.04
CA PRO A 257 7.41 7.43 -2.22
C PRO A 257 7.70 8.89 -1.87
N LEU A 258 8.83 9.41 -2.36
CA LEU A 258 9.31 10.76 -2.11
C LEU A 258 9.46 11.52 -3.42
N GLY A 259 9.13 12.81 -3.39
CA GLY A 259 9.69 13.78 -4.33
C GLY A 259 10.95 14.38 -3.73
N ILE A 260 12.06 14.37 -4.49
CA ILE A 260 13.32 14.99 -4.09
C ILE A 260 13.63 16.17 -5.01
N GLN A 261 14.03 17.28 -4.39
CA GLN A 261 14.24 18.56 -5.06
C GLN A 261 15.73 18.80 -5.27
N TYR A 262 16.19 18.74 -6.52
CA TYR A 262 17.58 19.04 -6.88
C TYR A 262 17.79 20.50 -7.28
N VAL A 263 16.76 21.16 -7.80
CA VAL A 263 16.88 22.49 -8.42
C VAL A 263 15.90 23.51 -7.82
N LYS A 264 16.17 24.81 -7.98
CA LYS A 264 15.25 25.92 -7.67
C LYS A 264 14.90 26.70 -8.93
N TRP A 265 13.94 27.63 -8.84
CA TRP A 265 13.63 28.52 -9.98
C TRP A 265 14.79 29.39 -10.42
N ARG A 266 15.69 29.73 -9.49
CA ARG A 266 16.94 30.44 -9.78
C ARG A 266 17.94 29.59 -10.58
N ASP A 267 17.81 28.27 -10.56
CA ASP A 267 18.71 27.33 -11.25
C ASP A 267 18.16 26.94 -12.63
N THR A 268 16.85 26.64 -12.70
CA THR A 268 16.18 26.22 -13.94
C THR A 268 14.67 26.34 -13.84
N HIS A 269 14.00 26.46 -14.99
CA HIS A 269 12.54 26.34 -15.10
C HIS A 269 12.03 24.92 -15.41
N GLN A 270 12.94 23.94 -15.44
CA GLN A 270 12.64 22.57 -15.82
C GLN A 270 12.29 21.72 -14.59
N VAL A 271 11.00 21.55 -14.30
CA VAL A 271 10.51 20.78 -13.14
C VAL A 271 11.00 19.32 -13.16
N TRP A 272 11.18 18.75 -14.36
CA TRP A 272 11.66 17.38 -14.59
C TRP A 272 13.14 17.15 -14.26
N GLN A 273 13.89 18.19 -13.87
CA GLN A 273 15.22 18.02 -13.27
C GLN A 273 15.14 17.61 -11.79
N ASN A 274 13.93 17.53 -11.23
CA ASN A 274 13.68 16.89 -9.94
C ASN A 274 13.29 15.43 -10.12
N HIS A 275 13.23 14.68 -9.01
CA HIS A 275 13.19 13.23 -9.09
C HIS A 275 12.24 12.62 -8.08
N GLN A 276 11.86 11.37 -8.33
CA GLN A 276 11.03 10.57 -7.43
C GLN A 276 11.73 9.26 -7.08
N VAL A 277 11.70 8.92 -5.79
CA VAL A 277 12.40 7.76 -5.20
C VAL A 277 11.52 7.12 -4.13
N LEU A 278 11.92 5.98 -3.56
CA LEU A 278 11.28 5.42 -2.35
C LEU A 278 12.19 5.56 -1.14
N ALA A 279 11.72 6.14 -0.04
CA ALA A 279 12.33 6.00 1.26
C ALA A 279 12.01 4.65 1.89
N LEU A 280 13.03 4.00 2.48
CA LEU A 280 12.95 2.60 2.90
C LEU A 280 13.13 2.41 4.40
N ARG A 281 14.13 3.09 4.96
CA ARG A 281 14.49 3.06 6.38
C ARG A 281 15.39 4.25 6.68
N TYR A 282 15.61 4.54 7.96
CA TYR A 282 16.60 5.54 8.36
C TYR A 282 17.48 5.06 9.50
N GLU A 283 18.67 5.61 9.57
CA GLU A 283 19.60 5.46 10.67
C GLU A 283 19.98 6.83 11.22
N ARG A 284 20.36 6.87 12.49
CA ARG A 284 20.97 8.04 13.14
C ARG A 284 22.33 7.63 13.69
N PRO A 285 23.40 7.75 12.91
CA PRO A 285 24.75 7.52 13.41
C PRO A 285 25.05 8.43 14.62
N ALA A 286 26.02 8.02 15.44
CA ALA A 286 26.46 8.79 16.62
C ALA A 286 26.97 10.20 16.27
N THR A 287 27.33 10.45 15.01
CA THR A 287 27.73 11.77 14.48
C THR A 287 26.57 12.77 14.41
N GLY A 288 25.32 12.34 14.65
CA GLY A 288 24.15 13.20 14.72
C GLY A 288 23.45 13.47 13.39
N GLN A 289 24.04 13.04 12.26
CA GLN A 289 23.38 13.07 10.96
C GLN A 289 22.27 12.02 10.86
N ILE A 290 21.34 12.22 9.94
CA ILE A 290 20.32 11.23 9.58
C ILE A 290 20.72 10.62 8.24
N ARG A 291 20.67 9.29 8.13
CA ARG A 291 20.82 8.57 6.86
C ARG A 291 19.49 7.95 6.48
N LEU A 292 18.81 8.49 5.49
CA LEU A 292 17.54 8.00 4.96
C LEU A 292 17.82 7.16 3.71
N TYR A 293 17.79 5.84 3.84
CA TYR A 293 18.05 4.92 2.73
C TYR A 293 16.91 4.93 1.73
N ILE A 294 17.26 4.95 0.44
CA ILE A 294 16.30 5.07 -0.66
C ILE A 294 16.51 4.01 -1.74
N TYR A 295 15.41 3.61 -2.39
CA TYR A 295 15.47 3.04 -3.73
C TYR A 295 15.38 4.19 -4.73
N ASP A 296 16.45 4.36 -5.51
CA ASP A 296 16.51 5.31 -6.61
C ASP A 296 16.60 4.51 -7.92
N PRO A 297 15.61 4.61 -8.83
CA PRO A 297 15.59 3.84 -10.07
C PRO A 297 16.69 4.27 -11.07
N ASN A 298 17.43 5.36 -10.81
CA ASN A 298 18.65 5.69 -11.56
C ASN A 298 19.87 4.85 -11.12
N TYR A 299 19.79 4.13 -10.01
CA TYR A 299 20.87 3.30 -9.45
C TYR A 299 20.35 1.87 -9.16
N PRO A 300 20.00 1.09 -10.21
CA PRO A 300 19.38 -0.23 -10.05
C PRO A 300 20.27 -1.18 -9.24
N GLY A 301 19.65 -1.94 -8.35
CA GLY A 301 20.31 -2.96 -7.55
C GLY A 301 21.19 -2.45 -6.39
N ARG A 302 21.23 -1.14 -6.14
CA ARG A 302 22.09 -0.52 -5.11
C ARG A 302 21.34 -0.34 -3.79
N ASP A 303 21.83 -1.01 -2.74
CA ASP A 303 21.28 -0.90 -1.38
C ASP A 303 21.95 0.20 -0.52
N ASP A 304 22.97 0.86 -1.09
CA ASP A 304 23.82 1.87 -0.44
C ASP A 304 23.52 3.31 -0.89
N VAL A 305 22.36 3.53 -1.50
CA VAL A 305 21.86 4.88 -1.84
C VAL A 305 21.07 5.44 -0.67
N PHE A 306 21.45 6.62 -0.19
CA PHE A 306 20.76 7.28 0.93
C PHE A 306 20.81 8.80 0.83
N ILE A 307 19.86 9.46 1.48
CA ILE A 307 19.89 10.89 1.75
C ILE A 307 20.56 11.10 3.09
N GLU A 308 21.71 11.76 3.10
CA GLU A 308 22.35 12.27 4.29
C GLU A 308 21.75 13.63 4.64
N ALA A 309 21.14 13.74 5.82
CA ALA A 309 20.51 14.96 6.29
C ALA A 309 21.16 15.45 7.59
N HIS A 310 21.55 16.72 7.59
CA HIS A 310 22.19 17.41 8.70
C HIS A 310 21.21 18.40 9.31
N LYS A 311 21.02 18.36 10.63
CA LYS A 311 20.27 19.41 11.32
C LYS A 311 21.04 20.72 11.25
N VAL A 312 20.34 21.79 10.91
CA VAL A 312 20.91 23.14 10.76
C VAL A 312 19.94 24.17 11.32
N ASP A 313 20.47 25.33 11.73
CA ASP A 313 19.65 26.53 11.90
C ASP A 313 19.07 26.90 10.53
N ALA A 314 17.75 26.99 10.46
CA ALA A 314 16.98 27.36 9.28
C ALA A 314 16.53 28.82 9.33
N GLY A 315 17.14 29.65 10.19
CA GLY A 315 16.85 31.05 10.35
C GLY A 315 15.60 31.30 11.21
N GLN A 316 15.50 32.52 11.77
CA GLN A 316 14.35 32.94 12.58
C GLN A 316 14.06 32.03 13.79
N GLY A 317 15.12 31.41 14.36
CA GLY A 317 15.00 30.48 15.48
C GLY A 317 14.33 29.15 15.13
N LYS A 318 14.40 28.72 13.86
CA LYS A 318 13.85 27.45 13.38
C LYS A 318 14.96 26.47 13.08
N GLU A 319 14.70 25.19 13.30
CA GLU A 319 15.57 24.11 12.84
C GLU A 319 15.09 23.58 11.48
N GLY A 320 16.03 23.06 10.69
CA GLY A 320 15.73 22.39 9.42
C GLY A 320 16.75 21.32 9.06
N LEU A 321 16.58 20.72 7.89
CA LEU A 321 17.49 19.70 7.36
C LEU A 321 18.16 20.17 6.07
N ARG A 322 19.49 20.19 6.07
CA ARG A 322 20.31 20.31 4.86
C ARG A 322 20.66 18.91 4.37
N CYS A 323 20.33 18.61 3.12
CA CYS A 323 20.32 17.23 2.62
C CYS A 323 21.24 17.03 1.43
N PHE A 324 21.83 15.83 1.33
CA PHE A 324 22.65 15.39 0.21
C PHE A 324 22.30 13.93 -0.12
N GLN A 325 22.04 13.63 -1.38
CA GLN A 325 22.01 12.23 -1.80
C GLN A 325 23.43 11.71 -1.93
N ARG A 326 23.68 10.56 -1.30
CA ARG A 326 24.92 9.79 -1.36
C ARG A 326 24.67 8.51 -2.15
N VAL A 327 25.63 8.16 -3.00
CA VAL A 327 25.68 6.88 -3.72
C VAL A 327 27.03 6.26 -3.40
N GLY A 328 27.04 5.31 -2.47
CA GLY A 328 28.28 4.83 -1.86
C GLY A 328 29.13 5.97 -1.28
N ASN A 329 30.46 5.86 -1.38
CA ASN A 329 31.41 6.86 -0.90
C ASN A 329 31.80 7.91 -1.97
N GLU A 330 31.27 7.80 -3.18
CA GLU A 330 31.87 8.44 -4.36
C GLU A 330 31.10 9.68 -4.81
N ARG A 331 29.75 9.65 -4.72
CA ARG A 331 28.91 10.72 -5.28
C ARG A 331 28.06 11.39 -4.21
N THR A 332 28.04 12.72 -4.27
CA THR A 332 27.26 13.58 -3.38
C THR A 332 26.50 14.58 -4.22
N ILE A 333 25.17 14.55 -4.15
CA ILE A 333 24.29 15.44 -4.89
C ILE A 333 23.53 16.30 -3.88
N PRO A 334 23.69 17.64 -3.87
CA PRO A 334 22.95 18.50 -2.95
C PRO A 334 21.44 18.42 -3.24
N LEU A 335 20.64 18.43 -2.17
CA LEU A 335 19.18 18.47 -2.25
C LEU A 335 18.69 19.74 -1.56
N TYR A 336 17.76 20.44 -2.18
CA TYR A 336 17.07 21.56 -1.55
C TYR A 336 15.98 21.11 -0.57
N GLY A 337 15.54 19.86 -0.69
CA GLY A 337 14.57 19.25 0.21
C GLY A 337 13.92 18.01 -0.38
N PHE A 338 13.04 17.40 0.40
CA PHE A 338 12.20 16.28 -0.04
C PHE A 338 10.85 16.30 0.66
N PHE A 339 9.89 15.59 0.07
CA PHE A 339 8.55 15.47 0.63
C PHE A 339 7.90 14.14 0.30
N ALA A 340 6.98 13.69 1.16
CA ALA A 340 6.23 12.46 0.95
C ALA A 340 5.18 12.63 -0.16
N LEU A 341 5.07 11.64 -1.05
CA LEU A 341 4.05 11.54 -2.07
C LEU A 341 2.92 10.62 -1.59
N LYS A 342 1.72 10.87 -2.10
CA LYS A 342 0.60 9.93 -1.93
C LYS A 342 0.86 8.70 -2.78
N TYR A 343 0.35 7.57 -2.32
CA TYR A 343 0.51 6.29 -2.98
C TYR A 343 -0.72 5.43 -2.74
N GLN A 344 -1.13 4.72 -3.78
CA GLN A 344 -2.18 3.72 -3.74
C GLN A 344 -1.66 2.45 -4.43
N PRO A 345 -1.61 1.30 -3.74
CA PRO A 345 -1.20 0.04 -4.36
C PRO A 345 -2.11 -0.34 -5.53
N LEU A 346 -1.51 -0.84 -6.60
CA LEU A 346 -2.20 -1.40 -7.77
C LEU A 346 -1.59 -2.76 -8.12
N LEU A 347 -2.41 -3.81 -8.13
CA LEU A 347 -1.95 -5.15 -8.49
C LEU A 347 -1.31 -5.14 -9.90
N PRO A 348 -0.03 -5.53 -10.06
CA PRO A 348 0.60 -5.64 -11.37
C PRO A 348 -0.16 -6.64 -12.25
N PRO A 349 -0.46 -6.33 -13.52
CA PRO A 349 -1.11 -7.28 -14.42
C PRO A 349 -0.16 -8.43 -14.74
N ALA A 350 -0.68 -9.65 -14.90
CA ALA A 350 0.13 -10.85 -15.18
C ALA A 350 1.06 -10.69 -16.41
N SER A 351 0.64 -9.90 -17.40
CA SER A 351 1.44 -9.57 -18.59
C SER A 351 2.65 -8.68 -18.29
N ALA A 352 2.62 -7.85 -17.25
CA ALA A 352 3.76 -7.05 -16.81
C ALA A 352 4.76 -7.83 -15.95
N ILE A 353 4.34 -8.97 -15.37
CA ILE A 353 5.23 -9.86 -14.60
C ILE A 353 6.09 -10.73 -15.53
N SER A 354 5.54 -11.10 -16.69
CA SER A 354 6.14 -12.04 -17.65
C SER A 354 6.94 -11.38 -18.79
N GLY A 355 6.82 -10.06 -18.99
CA GLY A 355 7.54 -9.29 -20.03
C GLY A 355 8.71 -8.48 -19.50
#